data_AF-A0A976CHF5-F1
#
_entry.id   AF-A0A976CHF5-F1
#
_cell.length_a   1.000
_cell.length_b   1.000
_cell.length_c   1.000
_cell.angle_alpha   90.00
_cell.angle_beta   90.00
_cell.angle_gamma   90.00
#
_symmetry.space_group_name_H-M   'P 1'
#
loop_
_entity.id
_entity.type
_entity.pdbx_description
1 polymer ?
#
loop_
_entity_poly.entity_id
_entity_poly.type
_entity_poly.pdbx_seq_one_letter_code
_entity_poly.pdbx_strand_id
1 'polypeptide(L)'
;MTEKNTAQWDAGRFVKTLAYFGVIPFIGSISWLQQLFGSSSNSKKDKPKLILVAGATGGVGKRVVKRLQQRGYQVRCLVRDTKRATEILGKNVELVEGDITIAETLTPRVTEGVEAVICCTGTKVQPVEGDTPTREKYYQGIKFYMPEVVDVPEIVEYKGLNNLVQAVRSQLMKAGEKVIFDFTKPTQDLKETWGALDDVVMGGTSESSIVLTDSTAIFTGNVSTANSGGFASVRTRNFDPPVNLAGFSGLLLRVKGDGKRYKLIVRSEAKWDGIGYCYSFDTVYNTWITVIVPFDELIPVFRAKTVKDGSKFDPTSIYSFQLMLSKFEYDGALNPRFTPGVFQLELESIKADGWQILPRFVMVSSAGVTRPGRPGLNLEEEPPAVRMNDMLGGILTWKLKGEDCVRSSGIPYTVVRPCALTEEAGGKALIFEQGDNIRGKVSREDIAELCVQALEEPQACNVTFEVKEGENPGSPGDWEGLFSGVK
;
A
#
# COMPACT_ATOMS: atom_id res chain seq x y z
N MET A 1 41.14 -23.83 -36.66
CA MET A 1 40.78 -22.44 -36.97
C MET A 1 39.49 -22.13 -36.22
N THR A 2 39.57 -21.43 -35.10
CA THR A 2 38.41 -21.00 -34.33
C THR A 2 38.18 -19.53 -34.65
N GLU A 3 37.12 -19.25 -35.41
CA GLU A 3 36.70 -17.89 -35.74
C GLU A 3 36.30 -17.16 -34.45
N LYS A 4 37.12 -16.18 -34.05
CA LYS A 4 36.72 -15.14 -33.11
C LYS A 4 35.73 -14.23 -33.82
N ASN A 5 34.45 -14.46 -33.60
CA ASN A 5 33.39 -13.55 -34.02
C ASN A 5 33.34 -12.36 -33.06
N THR A 6 34.28 -11.42 -33.20
CA THR A 6 34.20 -10.11 -32.56
C THR A 6 33.18 -9.28 -33.30
N ALA A 7 31.94 -9.25 -32.80
CA ALA A 7 30.94 -8.29 -33.23
C ALA A 7 31.48 -6.86 -32.97
N GLN A 8 31.51 -6.06 -34.03
CA GLN A 8 32.14 -4.76 -34.12
C GLN A 8 31.41 -3.74 -33.21
N TRP A 9 32.17 -2.96 -32.45
CA TRP A 9 31.66 -1.89 -31.58
C TRP A 9 30.84 -0.87 -32.39
N ASP A 10 29.55 -0.72 -32.08
CA ASP A 10 28.64 0.18 -32.80
C ASP A 10 28.70 1.61 -32.24
N ALA A 11 29.68 2.37 -32.71
CA ALA A 11 29.84 3.79 -32.40
C ALA A 11 28.60 4.63 -32.74
N GLY A 12 27.76 4.18 -33.69
CA GLY A 12 26.55 4.87 -34.12
C GLY A 12 25.43 4.84 -33.06
N ARG A 13 25.29 3.72 -32.32
CA ARG A 13 24.37 3.63 -31.19
C ARG A 13 24.82 4.50 -30.01
N PHE A 14 26.12 4.55 -29.71
CA PHE A 14 26.67 5.42 -28.66
C PHE A 14 26.42 6.92 -28.95
N VAL A 15 26.66 7.37 -30.17
CA VAL A 15 26.38 8.75 -30.60
C VAL A 15 24.87 9.04 -30.58
N LYS A 16 24.00 8.08 -30.94
CA LYS A 16 22.53 8.23 -30.83
C LYS A 16 22.05 8.35 -29.38
N THR A 17 22.60 7.58 -28.45
CA THR A 17 22.29 7.70 -27.02
C THR A 17 22.72 9.08 -26.50
N LEU A 18 23.95 9.51 -26.78
CA LEU A 18 24.43 10.83 -26.37
C LEU A 18 23.65 11.99 -27.04
N ALA A 19 23.22 11.84 -28.29
CA ALA A 19 22.39 12.82 -28.98
C ALA A 19 20.95 12.87 -28.42
N TYR A 20 20.35 11.73 -28.05
CA TYR A 20 19.04 11.68 -27.41
C TYR A 20 19.00 12.41 -26.07
N PHE A 21 20.13 12.40 -25.34
CA PHE A 21 20.31 13.08 -24.07
C PHE A 21 21.14 14.38 -24.17
N GLY A 22 21.24 14.94 -25.38
CA GLY A 22 22.17 15.98 -25.80
C GLY A 22 22.37 17.15 -24.83
N VAL A 23 23.64 17.37 -24.48
CA VAL A 23 24.18 18.60 -23.91
C VAL A 23 24.16 19.69 -25.01
N ILE A 24 23.31 20.72 -24.87
CA ILE A 24 23.23 22.08 -25.52
C ILE A 24 21.76 22.44 -25.92
N PRO A 25 21.31 23.71 -25.74
CA PRO A 25 19.91 24.07 -25.40
C PRO A 25 19.02 24.53 -26.57
N PHE A 26 17.72 24.76 -26.25
CA PHE A 26 16.61 25.43 -27.01
C PHE A 26 15.81 24.54 -28.01
N ILE A 27 14.49 24.67 -28.27
CA ILE A 27 13.37 25.59 -27.94
C ILE A 27 12.09 24.73 -27.80
N GLY A 28 11.21 25.02 -26.84
CA GLY A 28 9.84 24.48 -26.82
C GLY A 28 9.07 24.89 -25.57
N SER A 29 8.43 26.06 -25.60
CA SER A 29 7.62 26.58 -24.50
C SER A 29 6.31 25.79 -24.35
N ILE A 30 6.07 25.20 -23.18
CA ILE A 30 4.74 24.78 -22.76
C ILE A 30 4.52 25.26 -21.32
N SER A 31 3.61 26.21 -21.15
CA SER A 31 3.09 26.61 -19.85
C SER A 31 1.93 25.68 -19.46
N TRP A 32 2.13 24.83 -18.43
CA TRP A 32 1.01 24.33 -17.62
C TRP A 32 1.39 24.01 -16.16
N LEU A 33 2.50 24.52 -15.62
CA LEU A 33 2.95 24.19 -14.26
C LEU A 33 3.19 25.41 -13.34
N GLN A 34 2.32 26.41 -13.42
CA GLN A 34 2.13 27.34 -12.29
C GLN A 34 0.65 27.65 -12.07
N GLN A 35 -0.03 26.71 -11.42
CA GLN A 35 -1.08 27.07 -10.45
C GLN A 35 -1.23 26.01 -9.35
N LEU A 36 -0.13 25.69 -8.66
CA LEU A 36 -0.16 25.02 -7.37
C LEU A 36 1.02 25.48 -6.51
N PHE A 37 1.10 26.80 -6.26
CA PHE A 37 1.80 27.31 -5.07
C PHE A 37 0.75 27.57 -3.99
N GLY A 38 0.31 26.49 -3.35
CA GLY A 38 -0.28 26.54 -2.01
C GLY A 38 0.84 26.27 -1.01
N SER A 39 1.00 27.19 -0.06
CA SER A 39 2.00 27.16 1.00
C SER A 39 2.20 25.77 1.61
N SER A 40 3.46 25.34 1.73
CA SER A 40 3.87 24.23 2.57
C SER A 40 3.40 24.48 4.01
N SER A 41 2.37 23.77 4.47
CA SER A 41 2.12 23.65 5.89
C SER A 41 3.16 22.71 6.46
N ASN A 42 4.02 23.24 7.31
CA ASN A 42 4.90 22.48 8.18
C ASN A 42 3.99 21.63 9.09
N SER A 43 3.63 20.42 8.69
CA SER A 43 2.73 19.58 9.48
C SER A 43 3.52 18.99 10.63
N LYS A 44 3.48 19.71 11.76
CA LYS A 44 3.63 19.08 13.07
C LYS A 44 2.72 17.85 13.11
N LYS A 45 3.21 16.81 13.78
CA LYS A 45 2.54 15.54 14.08
C LYS A 45 1.27 15.78 14.91
N ASP A 46 0.24 16.36 14.32
CA ASP A 46 -1.05 16.54 14.98
C ASP A 46 -1.83 15.24 14.84
N LYS A 47 -2.22 14.67 15.98
CA LYS A 47 -3.18 13.58 16.05
C LYS A 47 -4.45 13.97 15.28
N PRO A 48 -5.04 13.07 14.45
CA PRO A 48 -6.25 13.39 13.70
C PRO A 48 -7.33 13.87 14.65
N LYS A 49 -7.94 15.03 14.43
CA LYS A 49 -8.84 15.62 15.45
C LYS A 49 -10.22 14.98 15.43
N LEU A 50 -10.70 14.57 14.25
CA LEU A 50 -12.01 13.95 14.06
C LEU A 50 -11.90 12.56 13.41
N ILE A 51 -12.37 11.54 14.11
CA ILE A 51 -12.41 10.15 13.64
C ILE A 51 -13.86 9.74 13.33
N LEU A 52 -14.09 9.23 12.12
CA LEU A 52 -15.35 8.59 11.74
C LEU A 52 -15.31 7.11 12.12
N VAL A 53 -16.26 6.64 12.91
CA VAL A 53 -16.42 5.22 13.25
C VAL A 53 -17.65 4.67 12.53
N ALA A 54 -17.43 3.76 11.57
CA ALA A 54 -18.49 3.01 10.92
C ALA A 54 -18.72 1.68 11.67
N GLY A 55 -19.98 1.29 11.89
CA GLY A 55 -20.30 0.18 12.78
C GLY A 55 -20.14 0.51 14.26
N ALA A 56 -20.30 1.80 14.62
CA ALA A 56 -20.05 2.33 15.96
C ALA A 56 -20.88 1.68 17.08
N THR A 57 -22.08 1.17 16.79
CA THR A 57 -22.92 0.48 17.78
C THR A 57 -22.61 -1.01 17.93
N GLY A 58 -21.67 -1.54 17.12
CA GLY A 58 -21.26 -2.94 17.13
C GLY A 58 -20.38 -3.31 18.32
N GLY A 59 -20.07 -4.60 18.44
CA GLY A 59 -19.31 -5.14 19.58
C GLY A 59 -17.92 -4.51 19.75
N VAL A 60 -17.18 -4.32 18.65
CA VAL A 60 -15.88 -3.63 18.63
C VAL A 60 -16.07 -2.11 18.54
N GLY A 61 -16.97 -1.64 17.67
CA GLY A 61 -17.18 -0.22 17.41
C GLY A 61 -17.47 0.62 18.67
N LYS A 62 -18.34 0.15 19.57
CA LYS A 62 -18.67 0.91 20.80
C LYS A 62 -17.47 1.08 21.73
N ARG A 63 -16.56 0.10 21.71
CA ARG A 63 -15.31 0.09 22.50
C ARG A 63 -14.25 0.99 21.88
N VAL A 64 -14.20 1.05 20.55
CA VAL A 64 -13.38 2.01 19.80
C VAL A 64 -13.81 3.44 20.12
N VAL A 65 -15.11 3.74 20.02
CA VAL A 65 -15.67 5.06 20.35
C VAL A 65 -15.26 5.50 21.77
N LYS A 66 -15.46 4.62 22.77
CA LYS A 66 -15.09 4.90 24.16
C LYS A 66 -13.60 5.24 24.31
N ARG A 67 -12.71 4.47 23.67
CA ARG A 67 -11.25 4.69 23.74
C ARG A 67 -10.82 5.96 23.05
N LEU A 68 -11.39 6.26 21.88
CA LEU A 68 -11.14 7.51 21.17
C LEU A 68 -11.51 8.72 22.04
N GLN A 69 -12.68 8.70 22.69
CA GLN A 69 -13.09 9.76 23.61
C GLN A 69 -12.14 9.89 24.81
N GLN A 70 -11.73 8.78 25.41
CA GLN A 70 -10.78 8.77 26.54
C GLN A 70 -9.42 9.37 26.17
N ARG A 71 -9.03 9.29 24.90
CA ARG A 71 -7.80 9.89 24.34
C ARG A 71 -7.99 11.31 23.80
N GLY A 72 -9.17 11.89 23.94
CA GLY A 72 -9.48 13.27 23.54
C GLY A 72 -9.75 13.47 22.05
N TYR A 73 -9.98 12.40 21.29
CA TYR A 73 -10.42 12.51 19.90
C TYR A 73 -11.87 12.99 19.82
N GLN A 74 -12.19 13.81 18.81
CA GLN A 74 -13.58 14.00 18.41
C GLN A 74 -14.02 12.77 17.62
N VAL A 75 -15.21 12.27 17.94
CA VAL A 75 -15.72 11.03 17.34
C VAL A 75 -17.06 11.30 16.68
N ARG A 76 -17.11 11.00 15.38
CA ARG A 76 -18.35 10.93 14.60
C ARG A 76 -18.71 9.48 14.38
N CYS A 77 -19.93 9.10 14.74
CA CYS A 77 -20.44 7.75 14.61
C CYS A 77 -21.44 7.70 13.46
N LEU A 78 -21.11 6.94 12.40
CA LEU A 78 -22.06 6.61 11.34
C LEU A 78 -22.99 5.51 11.84
N VAL A 79 -24.29 5.81 11.93
CA VAL A 79 -25.30 4.93 12.52
C VAL A 79 -26.56 4.88 11.67
N ARG A 80 -27.26 3.74 11.66
CA ARG A 80 -28.55 3.60 10.98
C ARG A 80 -29.75 4.09 11.80
N ASP A 81 -29.58 4.23 13.11
CA ASP A 81 -30.61 4.66 14.06
C ASP A 81 -29.96 5.50 15.17
N THR A 82 -30.24 6.80 15.15
CA THR A 82 -29.67 7.78 16.09
C THR A 82 -30.22 7.63 17.51
N LYS A 83 -31.47 7.20 17.69
CA LYS A 83 -32.08 6.99 19.02
C LYS A 83 -31.40 5.84 19.72
N ARG A 84 -31.34 4.68 19.05
CA ARG A 84 -30.65 3.49 19.56
C ARG A 84 -29.16 3.77 19.80
N ALA A 85 -28.50 4.51 18.91
CA ALA A 85 -27.11 4.86 19.08
C ALA A 85 -26.87 5.74 20.31
N THR A 86 -27.78 6.66 20.63
CA THR A 86 -27.70 7.51 21.83
C THR A 86 -27.75 6.68 23.12
N GLU A 87 -28.57 5.63 23.16
CA GLU A 87 -28.65 4.72 24.32
C GLU A 87 -27.35 3.94 24.54
N ILE A 88 -26.67 3.54 23.45
CA ILE A 88 -25.46 2.71 23.50
C ILE A 88 -24.19 3.55 23.75
N LEU A 89 -24.08 4.70 23.08
CA LEU A 89 -22.85 5.50 23.02
C LEU A 89 -22.89 6.74 23.92
N GLY A 90 -24.08 7.11 24.42
CA GLY A 90 -24.29 8.33 25.18
C GLY A 90 -24.36 9.58 24.30
N LYS A 91 -24.36 10.76 24.94
CA LYS A 91 -24.57 12.07 24.29
C LYS A 91 -23.28 12.80 23.90
N ASN A 92 -22.11 12.24 24.23
CA ASN A 92 -20.81 12.90 24.06
C ASN A 92 -20.12 12.57 22.72
N VAL A 93 -20.87 12.06 21.74
CA VAL A 93 -20.39 11.75 20.39
C VAL A 93 -21.26 12.46 19.36
N GLU A 94 -20.69 12.78 18.20
CA GLU A 94 -21.48 13.22 17.06
C GLU A 94 -22.11 12.00 16.40
N LEU A 95 -23.45 11.96 16.28
CA LEU A 95 -24.16 10.93 15.55
C LEU A 95 -24.57 11.47 14.18
N VAL A 96 -24.24 10.74 13.12
CA VAL A 96 -24.71 11.04 11.76
C VAL A 96 -25.40 9.81 11.20
N GLU A 97 -26.61 10.01 10.70
CA GLU A 97 -27.42 8.94 10.13
C GLU A 97 -26.92 8.58 8.73
N GLY A 98 -26.74 7.28 8.46
CA GLY A 98 -26.42 6.77 7.14
C GLY A 98 -26.14 5.26 7.15
N ASP A 99 -26.18 4.66 5.97
CA ASP A 99 -25.96 3.25 5.73
C ASP A 99 -24.93 3.05 4.63
N ILE A 100 -23.82 2.39 4.95
CA ILE A 100 -22.75 2.13 3.97
C ILE A 100 -23.28 1.35 2.76
N THR A 101 -24.35 0.57 2.93
CA THR A 101 -24.96 -0.20 1.84
C THR A 101 -25.74 0.65 0.83
N ILE A 102 -26.00 1.92 1.15
CA ILE A 102 -26.76 2.89 0.35
C ILE A 102 -25.89 4.14 0.15
N ALA A 103 -25.21 4.24 -0.98
CA ALA A 103 -24.18 5.26 -1.24
C ALA A 103 -24.71 6.70 -1.05
N GLU A 104 -25.97 6.95 -1.40
CA GLU A 104 -26.64 8.24 -1.33
C GLU A 104 -26.77 8.76 0.11
N THR A 105 -26.75 7.86 1.10
CA THR A 105 -26.82 8.22 2.52
C THR A 105 -25.47 8.67 3.07
N LEU A 106 -24.36 8.40 2.37
CA LEU A 106 -23.01 8.85 2.72
C LEU A 106 -22.77 10.30 2.27
N THR A 107 -23.65 11.18 2.76
CA THR A 107 -23.67 12.61 2.40
C THR A 107 -22.39 13.33 2.84
N PRO A 108 -22.11 14.54 2.31
CA PRO A 108 -20.97 15.35 2.77
C PRO A 108 -20.93 15.55 4.29
N ARG A 109 -22.09 15.58 4.97
CA ARG A 109 -22.16 15.69 6.44
C ARG A 109 -21.49 14.51 7.15
N VAL A 110 -21.51 13.31 6.55
CA VAL A 110 -20.83 12.13 7.10
C VAL A 110 -19.32 12.34 7.09
N THR A 111 -18.77 12.90 6.01
CA THR A 111 -17.33 12.90 5.73
C THR A 111 -16.63 14.24 5.99
N GLU A 112 -17.37 15.32 6.15
CA GLU A 112 -16.84 16.68 6.36
C GLU A 112 -15.91 16.75 7.57
N GLY A 113 -14.66 17.16 7.35
CA GLY A 113 -13.66 17.34 8.40
C GLY A 113 -13.09 16.05 8.98
N VAL A 114 -13.52 14.88 8.49
CA VAL A 114 -12.99 13.58 8.95
C VAL A 114 -11.52 13.46 8.56
N GLU A 115 -10.69 13.05 9.52
CA GLU A 115 -9.23 12.92 9.34
C GLU A 115 -8.75 11.47 9.41
N ALA A 116 -9.56 10.56 9.95
CA ALA A 116 -9.37 9.11 9.79
C ALA A 116 -10.70 8.36 9.97
N VAL A 117 -10.75 7.12 9.49
CA VAL A 117 -11.87 6.20 9.64
C VAL A 117 -11.43 4.94 10.39
N ILE A 118 -12.25 4.49 11.35
CA ILE A 118 -12.19 3.13 11.85
C ILE A 118 -13.48 2.42 11.42
N CYS A 119 -13.34 1.43 10.54
CA CYS A 119 -14.43 0.66 9.99
C CYS A 119 -14.57 -0.67 10.74
N CYS A 120 -15.58 -0.75 11.60
CA CYS A 120 -15.96 -1.95 12.35
C CYS A 120 -17.27 -2.57 11.83
N THR A 121 -17.68 -2.24 10.61
CA THR A 121 -18.87 -2.83 9.99
C THR A 121 -18.65 -4.30 9.69
N GLY A 122 -19.72 -5.06 9.70
CA GLY A 122 -19.72 -6.45 9.32
C GLY A 122 -21.15 -6.95 9.17
N THR A 123 -21.30 -7.98 8.36
CA THR A 123 -22.56 -8.69 8.14
C THR A 123 -23.10 -9.17 9.47
N LYS A 124 -24.36 -8.85 9.77
CA LYS A 124 -25.00 -9.36 10.96
C LYS A 124 -25.31 -10.84 10.78
N VAL A 125 -24.60 -11.68 11.53
CA VAL A 125 -24.93 -13.09 11.73
C VAL A 125 -25.62 -13.22 13.09
N GLN A 126 -26.65 -14.07 13.18
CA GLN A 126 -27.40 -14.34 14.41
C GLN A 126 -27.74 -15.84 14.50
N PRO A 127 -28.05 -16.38 15.69
CA PRO A 127 -28.53 -17.76 15.79
C PRO A 127 -29.93 -17.92 15.18
N VAL A 128 -30.19 -19.06 14.51
CA VAL A 128 -31.49 -19.40 13.90
C VAL A 128 -32.65 -19.36 14.90
N GLU A 129 -32.42 -19.77 16.15
CA GLU A 129 -33.46 -19.83 17.20
C GLU A 129 -33.72 -18.48 17.91
N GLY A 130 -33.30 -17.36 17.31
CA GLY A 130 -33.32 -16.04 17.95
C GLY A 130 -32.37 -15.95 19.15
N ASP A 131 -32.11 -14.72 19.61
CA ASP A 131 -31.15 -14.43 20.68
C ASP A 131 -31.78 -13.53 21.77
N THR A 132 -31.12 -13.41 22.92
CA THR A 132 -31.48 -12.43 23.94
C THR A 132 -31.24 -11.01 23.41
N PRO A 133 -31.87 -9.96 24.00
CA PRO A 133 -31.59 -8.57 23.63
C PRO A 133 -30.10 -8.19 23.75
N THR A 134 -29.40 -8.85 24.68
CA THR A 134 -27.95 -8.73 24.94
C THR A 134 -27.09 -9.57 23.99
N ARG A 135 -27.71 -10.37 23.11
CA ARG A 135 -27.08 -11.34 22.20
C ARG A 135 -26.15 -12.36 22.87
N GLU A 136 -26.57 -12.87 24.02
CA GLU A 136 -25.76 -13.81 24.80
C GLU A 136 -25.43 -15.08 24.03
N LYS A 137 -26.34 -15.61 23.20
CA LYS A 137 -26.04 -16.82 22.41
C LYS A 137 -24.98 -16.56 21.34
N TYR A 138 -24.93 -15.34 20.79
CA TYR A 138 -23.89 -14.95 19.83
C TYR A 138 -22.53 -14.64 20.50
N TYR A 139 -22.54 -14.16 21.75
CA TYR A 139 -21.33 -13.74 22.46
C TYR A 139 -20.74 -14.81 23.40
N GLN A 140 -21.45 -15.90 23.67
CA GLN A 140 -20.95 -17.03 24.45
C GLN A 140 -19.99 -17.88 23.61
N GLY A 141 -18.68 -17.65 23.82
CA GLY A 141 -17.66 -18.55 23.29
C GLY A 141 -17.89 -20.01 23.73
N ILE A 142 -17.50 -20.94 22.86
CA ILE A 142 -17.54 -22.41 22.97
C ILE A 142 -18.90 -23.07 22.62
N LYS A 143 -20.05 -22.42 22.80
CA LYS A 143 -21.34 -23.01 22.41
C LYS A 143 -21.71 -22.65 20.96
N PHE A 144 -21.65 -23.63 20.07
CA PHE A 144 -21.96 -23.43 18.66
C PHE A 144 -23.48 -23.48 18.40
N TYR A 145 -24.04 -22.38 17.91
CA TYR A 145 -25.42 -22.29 17.45
C TYR A 145 -25.44 -22.23 15.91
N MET A 146 -26.48 -22.81 15.28
CA MET A 146 -26.63 -22.69 13.83
C MET A 146 -26.79 -21.22 13.45
N PRO A 147 -25.92 -20.65 12.59
CA PRO A 147 -25.99 -19.26 12.20
C PRO A 147 -27.00 -19.02 11.07
N GLU A 148 -27.61 -17.86 11.09
CA GLU A 148 -28.40 -17.26 10.01
C GLU A 148 -27.78 -15.90 9.66
N VAL A 149 -27.63 -15.64 8.37
CA VAL A 149 -27.13 -14.36 7.86
C VAL A 149 -28.31 -13.42 7.64
N VAL A 150 -28.31 -12.27 8.31
CA VAL A 150 -29.42 -11.29 8.24
C VAL A 150 -29.25 -10.32 7.08
N ASP A 151 -28.01 -9.89 6.83
CA ASP A 151 -27.68 -8.99 5.71
C ASP A 151 -27.09 -9.80 4.55
N VAL A 152 -27.15 -9.29 3.31
CA VAL A 152 -26.44 -9.92 2.19
C VAL A 152 -24.94 -9.60 2.30
N PRO A 153 -24.03 -10.60 2.50
CA PRO A 153 -22.62 -10.33 2.79
C PRO A 153 -21.90 -9.52 1.71
N GLU A 154 -22.20 -9.77 0.43
CA GLU A 154 -21.67 -8.98 -0.69
C GLU A 154 -21.98 -7.49 -0.55
N ILE A 155 -23.22 -7.17 -0.14
CA ILE A 155 -23.69 -5.79 -0.03
C ILE A 155 -22.99 -5.08 1.12
N VAL A 156 -22.74 -5.77 2.24
CA VAL A 156 -22.11 -5.16 3.43
C VAL A 156 -20.58 -5.14 3.31
N GLU A 157 -19.96 -6.30 3.12
CA GLU A 157 -18.51 -6.48 3.26
C GLU A 157 -17.72 -5.93 2.07
N TYR A 158 -18.33 -5.92 0.88
CA TYR A 158 -17.68 -5.44 -0.35
C TYR A 158 -18.30 -4.13 -0.86
N LYS A 159 -19.57 -4.14 -1.29
CA LYS A 159 -20.19 -2.94 -1.91
C LYS A 159 -20.29 -1.78 -0.92
N GLY A 160 -20.73 -2.07 0.30
CA GLY A 160 -20.89 -1.06 1.34
C GLY A 160 -19.56 -0.49 1.79
N LEU A 161 -18.55 -1.34 1.98
CA LEU A 161 -17.20 -0.87 2.27
C LEU A 161 -16.63 -0.02 1.13
N ASN A 162 -16.83 -0.43 -0.14
CA ASN A 162 -16.43 0.37 -1.28
C ASN A 162 -17.12 1.75 -1.29
N ASN A 163 -18.42 1.81 -1.02
CA ASN A 163 -19.14 3.09 -0.90
C ASN A 163 -18.52 3.99 0.18
N LEU A 164 -18.22 3.42 1.36
CA LEU A 164 -17.57 4.15 2.45
C LEU A 164 -16.21 4.68 2.02
N VAL A 165 -15.37 3.82 1.43
CA VAL A 165 -14.05 4.18 0.90
C VAL A 165 -14.16 5.32 -0.10
N GLN A 166 -15.05 5.23 -1.10
CA GLN A 166 -15.23 6.29 -2.10
C GLN A 166 -15.70 7.61 -1.46
N ALA A 167 -16.60 7.55 -0.48
CA ALA A 167 -17.13 8.74 0.19
C ALA A 167 -16.05 9.50 0.98
N VAL A 168 -15.12 8.79 1.61
CA VAL A 168 -14.08 9.40 2.47
C VAL A 168 -12.77 9.65 1.74
N ARG A 169 -12.57 9.07 0.56
CA ARG A 169 -11.29 9.10 -0.19
C ARG A 169 -10.73 10.50 -0.35
N SER A 170 -11.52 11.45 -0.82
CA SER A 170 -11.06 12.82 -1.06
C SER A 170 -10.66 13.57 0.23
N GLN A 171 -11.22 13.20 1.38
CA GLN A 171 -10.92 13.79 2.68
C GLN A 171 -9.70 13.17 3.35
N LEU A 172 -9.52 11.86 3.17
CA LEU A 172 -8.49 11.06 3.85
C LEU A 172 -7.20 10.91 3.06
N MET A 173 -7.23 11.16 1.75
CA MET A 173 -6.01 11.42 0.99
C MET A 173 -5.47 12.80 1.37
N LYS A 174 -4.85 12.90 2.55
CA LYS A 174 -4.30 14.14 3.12
C LYS A 174 -2.78 14.20 3.20
N ALA A 175 -2.08 13.14 2.81
CA ALA A 175 -0.72 13.30 2.32
C ALA A 175 -0.81 13.34 0.81
N GLY A 176 -0.48 14.50 0.25
CA GLY A 176 -0.71 14.78 -1.15
C GLY A 176 0.20 13.93 -2.02
N GLU A 177 -0.18 12.69 -2.34
CA GLU A 177 0.51 11.87 -3.34
C GLU A 177 0.80 12.74 -4.56
N LYS A 178 2.08 13.00 -4.81
CA LYS A 178 2.47 13.70 -6.03
C LYS A 178 2.68 12.65 -7.09
N VAL A 179 1.73 12.53 -8.00
CA VAL A 179 1.89 11.72 -9.21
C VAL A 179 3.05 12.31 -10.01
N ILE A 180 4.09 11.50 -10.21
CA ILE A 180 5.26 11.86 -11.03
C ILE A 180 5.04 11.33 -12.44
N PHE A 181 4.61 10.08 -12.55
CA PHE A 181 4.25 9.41 -13.79
C PHE A 181 2.94 8.64 -13.61
N ASP A 182 1.94 8.97 -14.42
CA ASP A 182 0.70 8.19 -14.57
C ASP A 182 0.70 7.54 -15.96
N PHE A 183 0.94 6.23 -16.00
CA PHE A 183 0.96 5.48 -17.25
C PHE A 183 -0.42 4.98 -17.66
N THR A 184 -1.47 5.18 -16.83
CA THR A 184 -2.85 4.83 -17.17
C THR A 184 -3.48 5.77 -18.19
N LYS A 185 -2.84 6.93 -18.41
CA LYS A 185 -3.26 7.97 -19.35
C LYS A 185 -2.03 8.54 -20.08
N PRO A 186 -1.38 7.75 -20.96
CA PRO A 186 -0.11 8.13 -21.57
C PRO A 186 -0.24 9.41 -22.40
N THR A 187 0.55 10.44 -22.07
CA THR A 187 0.64 11.68 -22.86
C THR A 187 1.75 11.56 -23.91
N GLN A 188 1.75 12.46 -24.91
CA GLN A 188 2.84 12.53 -25.89
C GLN A 188 4.19 12.87 -25.22
N ASP A 189 4.18 13.78 -24.25
CA ASP A 189 5.36 14.14 -23.45
C ASP A 189 5.97 12.92 -22.73
N LEU A 190 5.12 12.02 -22.21
CA LEU A 190 5.56 10.81 -21.53
C LEU A 190 6.31 9.85 -22.47
N LYS A 191 5.91 9.80 -23.75
CA LYS A 191 6.58 8.98 -24.79
C LYS A 191 8.00 9.47 -25.09
N GLU A 192 8.23 10.78 -25.00
CA GLU A 192 9.51 11.41 -25.31
C GLU A 192 10.42 11.60 -24.08
N THR A 193 9.87 11.31 -22.89
CA THR A 193 10.59 11.50 -21.64
C THR A 193 11.63 10.41 -21.41
N TRP A 194 11.32 9.15 -21.71
CA TRP A 194 12.17 8.00 -21.37
C TRP A 194 12.96 7.49 -22.58
N GLY A 195 14.25 7.21 -22.41
CA GLY A 195 15.11 6.65 -23.46
C GLY A 195 16.03 5.54 -22.95
N ALA A 196 16.47 4.69 -23.87
CA ALA A 196 17.37 3.57 -23.57
C ALA A 196 18.79 4.06 -23.21
N LEU A 197 19.39 3.39 -22.23
CA LEU A 197 20.75 3.61 -21.71
C LEU A 197 21.36 2.23 -21.35
N ASP A 198 21.73 1.46 -22.37
CA ASP A 198 22.18 0.08 -22.22
C ASP A 198 23.71 -0.08 -22.15
N ASP A 199 24.17 -1.31 -21.90
CA ASP A 199 25.59 -1.68 -21.80
C ASP A 199 26.39 -1.56 -23.11
N VAL A 200 25.74 -1.22 -24.22
CA VAL A 200 26.38 -0.92 -25.52
C VAL A 200 27.43 0.19 -25.39
N VAL A 201 27.26 1.10 -24.44
CA VAL A 201 28.26 2.14 -24.10
C VAL A 201 29.61 1.53 -23.70
N MET A 202 29.60 0.34 -23.11
CA MET A 202 30.79 -0.41 -22.68
C MET A 202 31.15 -1.56 -23.63
N GLY A 203 30.50 -1.66 -24.81
CA GLY A 203 30.69 -2.73 -25.79
C GLY A 203 29.78 -3.94 -25.63
N GLY A 204 28.83 -3.89 -24.68
CA GLY A 204 27.79 -4.89 -24.49
C GLY A 204 26.79 -4.93 -25.65
N THR A 205 25.91 -5.93 -25.62
CA THR A 205 24.92 -6.20 -26.69
C THR A 205 23.49 -6.22 -26.16
N SER A 206 23.27 -5.69 -24.95
CA SER A 206 21.93 -5.56 -24.39
C SER A 206 21.17 -4.45 -25.11
N GLU A 207 19.85 -4.59 -25.13
CA GLU A 207 18.94 -3.61 -25.71
C GLU A 207 17.71 -3.49 -24.82
N SER A 208 17.27 -2.27 -24.57
CA SER A 208 16.00 -2.01 -23.90
C SER A 208 15.20 -0.89 -24.54
N SER A 209 13.92 -0.86 -24.18
CA SER A 209 12.98 0.18 -24.54
C SER A 209 11.92 0.30 -23.45
N ILE A 210 11.17 1.40 -23.48
CA ILE A 210 9.92 1.51 -22.74
C ILE A 210 8.80 1.76 -23.74
N VAL A 211 7.77 0.91 -23.69
CA VAL A 211 6.64 0.94 -24.61
C VAL A 211 5.38 1.33 -23.83
N LEU A 212 4.74 2.43 -24.20
CA LEU A 212 3.46 2.81 -23.59
C LEU A 212 2.32 2.04 -24.26
N THR A 213 1.45 1.46 -23.43
CA THR A 213 0.16 0.86 -23.82
C THR A 213 -0.98 1.81 -23.47
N ASP A 214 -2.23 1.40 -23.69
CA ASP A 214 -3.41 2.22 -23.34
C ASP A 214 -3.54 2.47 -21.82
N SER A 215 -2.95 1.62 -20.98
CA SER A 215 -3.12 1.70 -19.52
C SER A 215 -1.83 1.56 -18.70
N THR A 216 -0.69 1.29 -19.33
CA THR A 216 0.59 1.03 -18.63
C THR A 216 1.80 1.42 -19.48
N ALA A 217 2.99 1.41 -18.87
CA ALA A 217 4.27 1.41 -19.57
C ALA A 217 4.98 0.07 -19.38
N ILE A 218 5.64 -0.42 -20.42
CA ILE A 218 6.36 -1.69 -20.40
C ILE A 218 7.84 -1.41 -20.64
N PHE A 219 8.65 -1.48 -19.58
CA PHE A 219 10.11 -1.53 -19.70
C PHE A 219 10.52 -2.96 -20.08
N THR A 220 11.07 -3.13 -21.28
CA THR A 220 11.38 -4.45 -21.84
C THR A 220 12.59 -4.40 -22.74
N GLY A 221 13.19 -5.56 -22.97
CA GLY A 221 14.39 -5.69 -23.78
C GLY A 221 14.99 -7.08 -23.72
N ASN A 222 16.21 -7.20 -24.22
CA ASN A 222 17.04 -8.40 -24.13
C ASN A 222 18.36 -8.03 -23.45
N VAL A 223 18.65 -8.63 -22.29
CA VAL A 223 19.91 -8.40 -21.56
C VAL A 223 20.91 -9.52 -21.83
N SER A 224 22.10 -9.16 -22.27
CA SER A 224 23.17 -10.08 -22.66
C SER A 224 24.38 -9.95 -21.73
N THR A 225 25.04 -11.06 -21.41
CA THR A 225 26.32 -11.05 -20.67
C THR A 225 27.53 -11.11 -21.61
N ALA A 226 27.31 -11.13 -22.93
CA ALA A 226 28.38 -11.09 -23.92
C ALA A 226 29.13 -9.74 -23.89
N ASN A 227 30.39 -9.74 -24.30
CA ASN A 227 31.26 -8.55 -24.37
C ASN A 227 31.36 -7.75 -23.07
N SER A 228 31.42 -8.44 -21.93
CA SER A 228 31.43 -7.81 -20.60
C SER A 228 30.19 -6.96 -20.29
N GLY A 229 29.10 -7.19 -21.03
CA GLY A 229 27.80 -6.62 -20.77
C GLY A 229 27.12 -7.23 -19.55
N GLY A 230 25.83 -6.94 -19.41
CA GLY A 230 24.98 -7.47 -18.37
C GLY A 230 24.07 -6.43 -17.75
N PHE A 231 23.78 -5.32 -18.44
CA PHE A 231 22.71 -4.43 -17.99
C PHE A 231 21.93 -3.83 -19.16
N ALA A 232 20.64 -3.64 -18.91
CA ALA A 232 19.71 -2.96 -19.81
C ALA A 232 18.93 -1.95 -18.97
N SER A 233 18.73 -0.73 -19.48
CA SER A 233 18.16 0.35 -18.67
C SER A 233 17.47 1.42 -19.50
N VAL A 234 16.42 2.01 -18.94
CA VAL A 234 15.78 3.21 -19.45
C VAL A 234 15.91 4.35 -18.45
N ARG A 235 16.18 5.55 -18.93
CA ARG A 235 16.35 6.76 -18.13
C ARG A 235 15.52 7.90 -18.70
N THR A 236 14.93 8.73 -17.84
CA THR A 236 14.27 9.96 -18.25
C THR A 236 15.30 10.98 -18.74
N ARG A 237 14.91 11.85 -19.66
CA ARG A 237 15.62 13.12 -19.85
C ARG A 237 15.70 13.87 -18.52
N ASN A 238 16.68 14.76 -18.40
CA ASN A 238 16.74 15.60 -17.21
C ASN A 238 15.51 16.52 -17.16
N PHE A 239 14.88 16.61 -16.00
CA PHE A 239 13.83 17.59 -15.76
C PHE A 239 14.43 18.99 -15.67
N ASP A 240 13.78 19.94 -16.35
CA ASP A 240 14.08 21.36 -16.28
C ASP A 240 12.75 22.14 -16.15
N PRO A 241 12.44 22.74 -14.99
CA PRO A 241 13.23 22.69 -13.75
C PRO A 241 13.26 21.29 -13.11
N PRO A 242 14.24 20.99 -12.22
CA PRO A 242 14.27 19.72 -11.49
C PRO A 242 13.01 19.54 -10.65
N VAL A 243 12.58 18.28 -10.49
CA VAL A 243 11.40 17.93 -9.72
C VAL A 243 11.71 18.09 -8.23
N ASN A 244 10.97 18.99 -7.58
CA ASN A 244 11.01 19.14 -6.13
C ASN A 244 9.98 18.20 -5.47
N LEU A 245 10.49 17.26 -4.67
CA LEU A 245 9.75 16.35 -3.81
C LEU A 245 10.03 16.59 -2.31
N ALA A 246 10.51 17.78 -1.94
CA ALA A 246 10.61 18.18 -0.54
C ALA A 246 9.23 18.07 0.13
N GLY A 247 9.20 17.44 1.30
CA GLY A 247 7.96 17.15 2.04
C GLY A 247 7.40 15.74 1.81
N PHE A 248 7.91 15.01 0.81
CA PHE A 248 7.69 13.56 0.68
C PHE A 248 8.82 12.80 1.39
N SER A 249 8.57 11.55 1.74
CA SER A 249 9.59 10.70 2.36
C SER A 249 10.08 9.60 1.42
N GLY A 250 9.44 9.40 0.27
CA GLY A 250 9.86 8.39 -0.70
C GLY A 250 8.95 8.26 -1.91
N LEU A 251 9.14 7.18 -2.66
CA LEU A 251 8.44 6.90 -3.91
C LEU A 251 7.61 5.62 -3.82
N LEU A 252 6.51 5.60 -4.56
CA LEU A 252 5.64 4.45 -4.77
C LEU A 252 5.68 4.06 -6.25
N LEU A 253 6.07 2.83 -6.55
CA LEU A 253 6.08 2.31 -7.92
C LEU A 253 5.08 1.16 -8.01
N ARG A 254 4.00 1.36 -8.76
CA ARG A 254 3.02 0.30 -9.01
C ARG A 254 3.47 -0.48 -10.25
N VAL A 255 3.92 -1.72 -10.05
CA VAL A 255 4.59 -2.52 -11.09
C VAL A 255 4.12 -3.96 -11.14
N LYS A 256 4.20 -4.59 -12.32
CA LYS A 256 4.02 -6.03 -12.54
C LYS A 256 5.24 -6.54 -13.30
N GLY A 257 6.05 -7.37 -12.63
CA GLY A 257 7.32 -7.82 -13.18
C GLY A 257 7.33 -9.30 -13.56
N ASP A 258 8.48 -9.76 -14.01
CA ASP A 258 8.77 -11.10 -14.51
C ASP A 258 9.51 -11.98 -13.49
N GLY A 259 9.48 -11.62 -12.21
CA GLY A 259 10.16 -12.36 -11.13
C GLY A 259 11.64 -11.98 -10.96
N LYS A 260 12.18 -11.12 -11.84
CA LYS A 260 13.54 -10.60 -11.73
C LYS A 260 13.63 -9.49 -10.69
N ARG A 261 14.86 -9.16 -10.33
CA ARG A 261 15.21 -8.04 -9.44
C ARG A 261 15.68 -6.85 -10.27
N TYR A 262 15.03 -5.72 -10.07
CA TYR A 262 15.26 -4.47 -10.80
C TYR A 262 15.81 -3.39 -9.86
N LYS A 263 16.34 -2.32 -10.45
CA LYS A 263 16.80 -1.14 -9.74
C LYS A 263 16.04 0.09 -10.20
N LEU A 264 15.61 0.88 -9.22
CA LEU A 264 15.29 2.30 -9.43
C LEU A 264 16.55 3.11 -9.14
N ILE A 265 16.87 4.06 -10.01
CA ILE A 265 17.96 5.01 -9.83
C ILE A 265 17.41 6.42 -10.00
N VAL A 266 17.59 7.26 -8.99
CA VAL A 266 17.20 8.66 -9.00
C VAL A 266 18.46 9.52 -8.97
N ARG A 267 18.50 10.63 -9.71
CA ARG A 267 19.64 11.57 -9.68
C ARG A 267 19.21 12.93 -9.21
N SER A 268 19.99 13.49 -8.28
CA SER A 268 19.81 14.85 -7.75
C SER A 268 20.81 15.87 -8.35
N GLU A 269 21.52 15.50 -9.42
CA GLU A 269 22.42 16.39 -10.16
C GLU A 269 22.08 16.40 -11.65
N ALA A 270 22.27 17.55 -12.30
CA ALA A 270 22.09 17.72 -13.74
C ALA A 270 23.15 17.00 -14.58
N LYS A 271 24.28 16.60 -13.99
CA LYS A 271 25.37 15.95 -14.71
C LYS A 271 24.91 14.65 -15.35
N TRP A 272 25.40 14.41 -16.57
CA TRP A 272 25.09 13.19 -17.32
C TRP A 272 25.58 11.93 -16.58
N ASP A 273 26.84 11.93 -16.18
CA ASP A 273 27.48 10.90 -15.36
C ASP A 273 27.77 11.49 -13.97
N GLY A 274 27.19 10.88 -12.94
CA GLY A 274 27.16 11.41 -11.58
C GLY A 274 26.58 10.39 -10.62
N ILE A 275 26.53 10.74 -9.33
CA ILE A 275 26.00 9.85 -8.29
C ILE A 275 24.52 9.58 -8.56
N GLY A 276 24.18 8.29 -8.66
CA GLY A 276 22.81 7.81 -8.70
C GLY A 276 22.41 7.24 -7.34
N TYR A 277 21.23 7.60 -6.87
CA TYR A 277 20.63 7.10 -5.64
C TYR A 277 19.78 5.88 -5.99
N CYS A 278 20.23 4.70 -5.56
CA CYS A 278 19.72 3.42 -6.04
C CYS A 278 18.88 2.71 -5.00
N TYR A 279 17.84 2.02 -5.46
CA TYR A 279 17.05 1.07 -4.69
C TYR A 279 16.81 -0.19 -5.50
N SER A 280 17.11 -1.37 -4.95
CA SER A 280 16.90 -2.65 -5.63
C SER A 280 15.65 -3.33 -5.07
N PHE A 281 14.75 -3.80 -5.94
CA PHE A 281 13.51 -4.46 -5.54
C PHE A 281 13.26 -5.74 -6.34
N ASP A 282 12.68 -6.73 -5.67
CA ASP A 282 12.26 -7.99 -6.28
C ASP A 282 10.85 -7.86 -6.83
N THR A 283 10.61 -8.41 -8.02
CA THR A 283 9.25 -8.53 -8.56
C THR A 283 8.70 -9.93 -8.33
N VAL A 284 7.38 -10.04 -8.37
CA VAL A 284 6.67 -11.32 -8.41
C VAL A 284 6.16 -11.52 -9.82
N TYR A 285 6.44 -12.69 -10.39
CA TYR A 285 6.07 -13.00 -11.77
C TYR A 285 4.57 -12.76 -12.02
N ASN A 286 4.27 -11.92 -13.00
CA ASN A 286 2.93 -11.56 -13.45
C ASN A 286 1.97 -11.08 -12.34
N THR A 287 2.50 -10.55 -11.24
CA THR A 287 1.69 -10.03 -10.12
C THR A 287 1.96 -8.54 -9.93
N TRP A 288 0.88 -7.77 -9.84
CA TRP A 288 0.98 -6.35 -9.52
C TRP A 288 1.34 -6.14 -8.05
N ILE A 289 2.47 -5.49 -7.80
CA ILE A 289 2.95 -5.08 -6.48
C ILE A 289 3.12 -3.56 -6.43
N THR A 290 3.11 -3.01 -5.22
CA THR A 290 3.52 -1.62 -4.98
C THR A 290 4.88 -1.66 -4.32
N VAL A 291 5.90 -1.23 -5.05
CA VAL A 291 7.26 -1.10 -4.52
C VAL A 291 7.37 0.22 -3.79
N ILE A 292 7.79 0.11 -2.54
CA ILE A 292 7.98 1.18 -1.58
C ILE A 292 9.45 1.55 -1.61
N VAL A 293 9.78 2.80 -1.95
CA VAL A 293 11.17 3.27 -2.00
C VAL A 293 11.35 4.45 -1.03
N PRO A 294 11.75 4.18 0.22
CA PRO A 294 12.07 5.24 1.17
C PRO A 294 13.29 6.05 0.72
N PHE A 295 13.25 7.36 0.87
CA PHE A 295 14.37 8.24 0.47
C PHE A 295 15.63 8.02 1.31
N ASP A 296 15.50 7.58 2.55
CA ASP A 296 16.61 7.27 3.45
C ASP A 296 17.24 5.88 3.19
N GLU A 297 16.53 4.99 2.49
CA GLU A 297 17.05 3.72 2.00
C GLU A 297 17.71 3.82 0.61
N LEU A 298 17.68 5.00 -0.02
CA LEU A 298 18.36 5.23 -1.29
C LEU A 298 19.88 5.27 -1.12
N ILE A 299 20.57 4.31 -1.74
CA ILE A 299 22.02 4.15 -1.61
C ILE A 299 22.73 5.02 -2.65
N PRO A 300 23.64 5.94 -2.26
CA PRO A 300 24.44 6.70 -3.22
C PRO A 300 25.45 5.78 -3.91
N VAL A 301 25.37 5.72 -5.24
CA VAL A 301 26.18 4.82 -6.08
C VAL A 301 26.77 5.58 -7.25
N PHE A 302 28.07 5.37 -7.48
CA PHE A 302 28.75 5.83 -8.69
C PHE A 302 29.29 4.60 -9.44
N ARG A 303 28.81 4.39 -10.66
CA ARG A 303 29.20 3.24 -11.52
C ARG A 303 29.18 1.89 -10.78
N ALA A 304 28.02 1.56 -10.20
CA ALA A 304 27.76 0.35 -9.43
C ALA A 304 28.58 0.16 -8.13
N LYS A 305 29.38 1.16 -7.71
CA LYS A 305 30.06 1.17 -6.42
C LYS A 305 29.36 2.11 -5.44
N THR A 306 29.15 1.64 -4.22
CA THR A 306 28.59 2.43 -3.13
C THR A 306 29.56 3.55 -2.76
N VAL A 307 29.06 4.77 -2.60
CA VAL A 307 29.83 5.93 -2.18
C VAL A 307 29.70 6.08 -0.66
N LYS A 308 30.68 5.56 0.09
CA LYS A 308 30.63 5.51 1.57
C LYS A 308 30.44 6.87 2.24
N ASP A 309 31.06 7.91 1.68
CA ASP A 309 30.95 9.30 2.16
C ASP A 309 30.05 10.15 1.25
N GLY A 310 29.12 9.52 0.52
CA GLY A 310 28.20 10.21 -0.36
C GLY A 310 27.21 11.07 0.42
N SER A 311 26.81 12.21 -0.15
CA SER A 311 25.69 12.99 0.39
C SER A 311 24.44 12.12 0.44
N LYS A 312 23.60 12.31 1.46
CA LYS A 312 22.26 11.70 1.49
C LYS A 312 21.44 12.18 0.29
N PHE A 313 20.43 11.40 -0.09
CA PHE A 313 19.52 11.77 -1.17
C PHE A 313 18.87 13.12 -0.88
N ASP A 314 18.94 14.04 -1.84
CA ASP A 314 18.26 15.34 -1.79
C ASP A 314 16.97 15.29 -2.61
N PRO A 315 15.79 15.29 -1.97
CA PRO A 315 14.50 15.24 -2.66
C PRO A 315 14.10 16.59 -3.24
N THR A 316 14.81 17.68 -2.95
CA THR A 316 14.41 19.04 -3.39
C THR A 316 14.70 19.29 -4.87
N SER A 317 15.64 18.53 -5.45
CA SER A 317 16.21 18.78 -6.77
C SER A 317 16.44 17.49 -7.55
N ILE A 318 15.38 16.82 -7.99
CA ILE A 318 15.48 15.56 -8.75
C ILE A 318 15.55 15.87 -10.25
N TYR A 319 16.62 15.42 -10.89
CA TYR A 319 16.86 15.63 -12.31
C TYR A 319 16.41 14.47 -13.18
N SER A 320 16.51 13.21 -12.74
CA SER A 320 16.05 12.08 -13.58
C SER A 320 15.71 10.83 -12.78
N PHE A 321 14.86 10.00 -13.38
CA PHE A 321 14.58 8.63 -12.95
C PHE A 321 15.15 7.64 -13.95
N GLN A 322 15.53 6.47 -13.48
CA GLN A 322 16.06 5.39 -14.31
C GLN A 322 15.63 4.04 -13.73
N LEU A 323 15.23 3.13 -14.62
CA LEU A 323 14.95 1.73 -14.30
C LEU A 323 16.02 0.87 -14.95
N MET A 324 16.53 -0.12 -14.23
CA MET A 324 17.61 -0.97 -14.70
C MET A 324 17.41 -2.42 -14.30
N LEU A 325 17.68 -3.32 -15.23
CA LEU A 325 18.01 -4.72 -14.95
C LEU A 325 19.51 -4.89 -15.13
N SER A 326 20.20 -5.43 -14.13
CA SER A 326 21.64 -5.65 -14.20
C SER A 326 22.08 -6.96 -13.53
N LYS A 327 23.14 -7.56 -14.09
CA LYS A 327 23.84 -8.75 -13.58
C LYS A 327 24.43 -8.53 -12.18
N PHE A 328 24.91 -7.32 -11.92
CA PHE A 328 25.54 -6.96 -10.66
C PHE A 328 24.58 -6.15 -9.79
N GLU A 329 24.65 -6.38 -8.48
CA GLU A 329 24.21 -5.47 -7.43
C GLU A 329 25.34 -4.47 -7.12
N TYR A 330 25.30 -3.85 -5.94
CA TYR A 330 26.31 -2.91 -5.49
C TYR A 330 27.64 -3.60 -5.20
N ASP A 331 28.74 -2.86 -5.39
CA ASP A 331 30.10 -3.26 -4.98
C ASP A 331 30.58 -4.60 -5.58
N GLY A 332 30.07 -4.93 -6.78
CA GLY A 332 30.44 -6.15 -7.51
C GLY A 332 29.70 -7.41 -7.07
N ALA A 333 28.75 -7.32 -6.12
CA ALA A 333 27.88 -8.43 -5.77
C ALA A 333 27.04 -8.86 -6.98
N LEU A 334 26.68 -10.15 -7.06
CA LEU A 334 25.80 -10.65 -8.12
C LEU A 334 24.34 -10.41 -7.76
N ASN A 335 23.54 -10.06 -8.76
CA ASN A 335 22.09 -10.02 -8.63
C ASN A 335 21.55 -11.46 -8.55
N PRO A 336 20.93 -11.86 -7.41
CA PRO A 336 20.52 -13.23 -7.17
C PRO A 336 19.36 -13.69 -8.06
N ARG A 337 18.64 -12.76 -8.69
CA ARG A 337 17.52 -13.05 -9.60
C ARG A 337 17.78 -12.60 -11.04
N PHE A 338 19.05 -12.48 -11.41
CA PHE A 338 19.42 -12.15 -12.78
C PHE A 338 19.43 -13.40 -13.67
N THR A 339 18.78 -13.31 -14.82
CA THR A 339 18.95 -14.25 -15.93
C THR A 339 19.04 -13.47 -17.24
N PRO A 340 20.04 -13.77 -18.10
CA PRO A 340 20.14 -13.16 -19.43
C PRO A 340 18.95 -13.57 -20.30
N GLY A 341 18.64 -12.74 -21.29
CA GLY A 341 17.50 -12.95 -22.18
C GLY A 341 16.46 -11.84 -22.08
N VAL A 342 15.26 -12.16 -22.58
CA VAL A 342 14.11 -11.23 -22.57
C VAL A 342 13.67 -10.94 -21.14
N PHE A 343 13.33 -9.68 -20.89
CA PHE A 343 12.76 -9.24 -19.62
C PHE A 343 11.59 -8.28 -19.84
N GLN A 344 10.73 -8.19 -18.83
CA GLN A 344 9.59 -7.28 -18.85
C GLN A 344 9.24 -6.80 -17.44
N LEU A 345 9.12 -5.48 -17.31
CA LEU A 345 8.57 -4.79 -16.15
C LEU A 345 7.48 -3.83 -16.61
N GLU A 346 6.24 -4.14 -16.26
CA GLU A 346 5.10 -3.26 -16.52
C GLU A 346 4.91 -2.29 -15.35
N LEU A 347 4.61 -1.03 -15.65
CA LEU A 347 4.43 0.07 -14.72
C LEU A 347 3.07 0.72 -14.94
N GLU A 348 2.32 0.89 -13.86
CA GLU A 348 1.06 1.65 -13.85
C GLU A 348 1.31 3.11 -13.44
N SER A 349 2.15 3.32 -12.42
CA SER A 349 2.48 4.67 -11.94
C SER A 349 3.78 4.73 -11.15
N ILE A 350 4.35 5.95 -11.07
CA ILE A 350 5.37 6.35 -10.10
C ILE A 350 4.86 7.60 -9.40
N LYS A 351 4.79 7.55 -8.06
CA LYS A 351 4.31 8.65 -7.22
C LYS A 351 5.32 8.97 -6.12
N ALA A 352 5.26 10.18 -5.58
CA ALA A 352 5.91 10.53 -4.32
C ALA A 352 4.89 10.46 -3.19
N ASP A 353 5.29 9.90 -2.05
CA ASP A 353 4.45 9.83 -0.86
C ASP A 353 5.24 10.05 0.42
N GLY A 354 4.54 10.44 1.49
CA GLY A 354 5.13 10.63 2.81
C GLY A 354 5.14 9.32 3.61
N TRP A 355 6.27 8.63 3.74
CA TRP A 355 6.41 7.43 4.59
C TRP A 355 6.24 7.65 6.10
N GLN A 356 5.75 8.81 6.53
CA GLN A 356 5.29 9.06 7.89
C GLN A 356 3.79 9.32 7.96
N ILE A 357 3.02 8.70 7.04
CA ILE A 357 1.57 8.79 7.11
C ILE A 357 1.06 7.77 8.12
N LEU A 358 0.48 8.29 9.18
CA LEU A 358 -0.39 7.54 10.06
C LEU A 358 -1.54 6.93 9.23
N PRO A 359 -1.93 5.68 9.47
CA PRO A 359 -3.14 5.10 8.90
C PRO A 359 -4.31 6.07 9.00
N ARG A 360 -4.96 6.31 7.87
CA ARG A 360 -6.18 7.12 7.77
C ARG A 360 -7.42 6.24 7.63
N PHE A 361 -7.25 4.96 7.34
CA PHE A 361 -8.34 4.00 7.29
C PHE A 361 -7.95 2.69 8.00
N VAL A 362 -8.55 2.42 9.16
CA VAL A 362 -8.38 1.15 9.88
C VAL A 362 -9.61 0.27 9.65
N MET A 363 -9.43 -0.90 9.07
CA MET A 363 -10.49 -1.87 8.80
C MET A 363 -10.38 -3.06 9.76
N VAL A 364 -11.48 -3.38 10.44
CA VAL A 364 -11.62 -4.66 11.15
C VAL A 364 -12.22 -5.69 10.20
N SER A 365 -11.37 -6.58 9.69
CA SER A 365 -11.72 -7.71 8.82
C SER A 365 -11.91 -9.00 9.65
N SER A 366 -11.40 -10.13 9.16
CA SER A 366 -11.42 -11.43 9.84
C SER A 366 -10.17 -12.23 9.48
N ALA A 367 -9.61 -12.97 10.44
CA ALA A 367 -8.62 -14.00 10.12
C ALA A 367 -9.28 -15.09 9.25
N GLY A 368 -8.50 -15.64 8.33
CA GLY A 368 -8.93 -16.75 7.47
C GLY A 368 -9.67 -16.34 6.19
N VAL A 369 -9.70 -15.05 5.83
CA VAL A 369 -10.34 -14.57 4.59
C VAL A 369 -9.70 -15.11 3.32
N THR A 370 -8.43 -15.53 3.36
CA THR A 370 -7.74 -16.19 2.23
C THR A 370 -7.75 -17.72 2.31
N ARG A 371 -8.47 -18.31 3.27
CA ARG A 371 -8.59 -19.78 3.42
C ARG A 371 -9.67 -20.42 2.54
N PRO A 372 -10.87 -19.84 2.36
CA PRO A 372 -11.87 -20.41 1.46
C PRO A 372 -11.29 -20.68 0.07
N GLY A 373 -11.40 -21.92 -0.41
CA GLY A 373 -10.88 -22.33 -1.72
C GLY A 373 -9.36 -22.53 -1.79
N ARG A 374 -8.62 -22.43 -0.68
CA ARG A 374 -7.17 -22.70 -0.64
C ARG A 374 -6.91 -24.19 -0.93
N PRO A 375 -6.11 -24.55 -1.96
CA PRO A 375 -5.79 -25.95 -2.26
C PRO A 375 -5.09 -26.65 -1.08
N GLY A 376 -5.48 -27.91 -0.81
CA GLY A 376 -4.87 -28.71 0.26
C GLY A 376 -5.33 -28.36 1.68
N LEU A 377 -6.31 -27.47 1.83
CA LEU A 377 -6.87 -27.12 3.13
C LEU A 377 -7.77 -28.24 3.66
N ASN A 378 -7.45 -28.78 4.85
CA ASN A 378 -8.36 -29.68 5.56
C ASN A 378 -9.48 -28.87 6.21
N LEU A 379 -10.64 -28.79 5.55
CA LEU A 379 -11.78 -28.02 6.06
C LEU A 379 -12.23 -28.49 7.45
N GLU A 380 -12.16 -29.76 7.81
CA GLU A 380 -12.67 -30.24 9.11
C GLU A 380 -11.94 -29.63 10.31
N GLU A 381 -10.66 -29.31 10.13
CA GLU A 381 -9.81 -28.68 11.14
C GLU A 381 -9.93 -27.16 11.19
N GLU A 382 -10.61 -26.55 10.21
CA GLU A 382 -10.71 -25.10 10.11
C GLU A 382 -11.74 -24.50 11.07
N PRO A 383 -11.59 -23.22 11.46
CA PRO A 383 -12.60 -22.53 12.24
C PRO A 383 -13.97 -22.53 11.53
N PRO A 384 -15.09 -22.46 12.30
CA PRO A 384 -16.43 -22.54 11.72
C PRO A 384 -16.69 -21.52 10.59
N ALA A 385 -16.15 -20.31 10.69
CA ALA A 385 -16.32 -19.27 9.67
C ALA A 385 -15.73 -19.68 8.30
N VAL A 386 -14.63 -20.44 8.29
CA VAL A 386 -13.99 -20.94 7.06
C VAL A 386 -14.75 -22.15 6.53
N ARG A 387 -15.05 -23.11 7.43
CA ARG A 387 -15.81 -24.34 7.12
C ARG A 387 -17.16 -24.08 6.49
N MET A 388 -17.85 -23.06 7.00
CA MET A 388 -19.23 -22.76 6.66
C MET A 388 -19.33 -21.51 5.79
N ASN A 389 -18.22 -21.06 5.18
CA ASN A 389 -18.19 -19.80 4.45
C ASN A 389 -19.31 -19.73 3.39
N ASP A 390 -19.53 -20.80 2.64
CA ASP A 390 -20.58 -20.86 1.61
C ASP A 390 -21.99 -20.78 2.23
N MET A 391 -22.23 -21.46 3.36
CA MET A 391 -23.49 -21.37 4.10
C MET A 391 -23.71 -19.98 4.72
N LEU A 392 -22.62 -19.28 5.01
CA LEU A 392 -22.61 -17.89 5.49
C LEU A 392 -22.64 -16.87 4.33
N GLY A 393 -23.06 -17.29 3.13
CA GLY A 393 -23.18 -16.41 1.96
C GLY A 393 -21.85 -15.89 1.44
N GLY A 394 -20.75 -16.61 1.68
CA GLY A 394 -19.40 -16.24 1.26
C GLY A 394 -18.81 -15.08 2.06
N ILE A 395 -19.21 -14.88 3.32
CA ILE A 395 -18.81 -13.71 4.13
C ILE A 395 -17.30 -13.43 4.11
N LEU A 396 -16.44 -14.45 4.21
CA LEU A 396 -14.99 -14.30 4.16
C LEU A 396 -14.50 -13.90 2.77
N THR A 397 -15.13 -14.45 1.72
CA THR A 397 -14.86 -14.11 0.32
C THR A 397 -15.13 -12.63 0.06
N TRP A 398 -16.23 -12.10 0.59
CA TRP A 398 -16.59 -10.69 0.42
C TRP A 398 -15.76 -9.75 1.30
N LYS A 399 -15.38 -10.18 2.50
CA LYS A 399 -14.40 -9.46 3.33
C LYS A 399 -13.07 -9.31 2.60
N LEU A 400 -12.56 -10.36 1.96
CA LEU A 400 -11.32 -10.29 1.18
C LEU A 400 -11.42 -9.24 0.06
N LYS A 401 -12.50 -9.27 -0.73
CA LYS A 401 -12.77 -8.25 -1.76
C LYS A 401 -12.88 -6.84 -1.17
N GLY A 402 -13.48 -6.72 0.01
CA GLY A 402 -13.55 -5.47 0.77
C GLY A 402 -12.18 -4.93 1.16
N GLU A 403 -11.27 -5.80 1.63
CA GLU A 403 -9.89 -5.40 1.90
C GLU A 403 -9.19 -4.90 0.63
N ASP A 404 -9.42 -5.53 -0.52
CA ASP A 404 -8.85 -5.11 -1.80
C ASP A 404 -9.34 -3.71 -2.23
N CYS A 405 -10.58 -3.33 -1.90
CA CYS A 405 -11.06 -1.95 -2.06
C CYS A 405 -10.25 -0.96 -1.24
N VAL A 406 -9.96 -1.30 0.03
CA VAL A 406 -9.15 -0.45 0.90
C VAL A 406 -7.72 -0.34 0.36
N ARG A 407 -7.10 -1.46 -0.03
CA ARG A 407 -5.74 -1.47 -0.61
C ARG A 407 -5.62 -0.64 -1.88
N SER A 408 -6.61 -0.74 -2.77
CA SER A 408 -6.63 -0.03 -4.05
C SER A 408 -7.09 1.42 -3.96
N SER A 409 -7.57 1.86 -2.78
CA SER A 409 -8.14 3.20 -2.60
C SER A 409 -7.11 4.34 -2.70
N GLY A 410 -5.83 4.03 -2.44
CA GLY A 410 -4.78 5.03 -2.21
C GLY A 410 -4.87 5.73 -0.85
N ILE A 411 -5.81 5.35 0.01
CA ILE A 411 -5.89 5.84 1.39
C ILE A 411 -4.91 5.02 2.23
N PRO A 412 -3.98 5.65 2.96
CA PRO A 412 -3.10 4.96 3.91
C PRO A 412 -3.91 4.17 4.93
N TYR A 413 -3.68 2.86 5.02
CA TYR A 413 -4.61 1.97 5.72
C TYR A 413 -3.93 1.02 6.71
N THR A 414 -4.74 0.41 7.59
CA THR A 414 -4.39 -0.78 8.34
C THR A 414 -5.54 -1.78 8.21
N VAL A 415 -5.27 -3.01 7.81
CA VAL A 415 -6.27 -4.09 7.84
C VAL A 415 -5.95 -5.04 8.98
N VAL A 416 -6.86 -5.10 9.96
CA VAL A 416 -6.77 -5.95 11.13
C VAL A 416 -7.65 -7.18 10.91
N ARG A 417 -7.05 -8.37 10.93
CA ARG A 417 -7.77 -9.64 10.80
C ARG A 417 -7.82 -10.37 12.15
N PRO A 418 -8.77 -10.04 13.04
CA PRO A 418 -8.86 -10.71 14.32
C PRO A 418 -9.20 -12.20 14.15
N CYS A 419 -8.60 -13.03 15.00
CA CYS A 419 -9.08 -14.37 15.29
C CYS A 419 -10.43 -14.32 16.05
N ALA A 420 -10.90 -15.45 16.59
CA ALA A 420 -12.23 -15.51 17.23
C ALA A 420 -12.42 -14.44 18.31
N LEU A 421 -13.41 -13.56 18.13
CA LEU A 421 -13.65 -12.43 19.02
C LEU A 421 -14.39 -12.83 20.30
N THR A 422 -13.85 -12.45 21.47
CA THR A 422 -14.44 -12.74 22.78
C THR A 422 -14.94 -11.46 23.50
N GLU A 423 -15.80 -11.64 24.51
CA GLU A 423 -16.18 -10.59 25.46
C GLU A 423 -15.33 -10.62 26.75
N GLU A 424 -14.23 -11.39 26.76
CA GLU A 424 -13.29 -11.39 27.89
C GLU A 424 -12.69 -9.99 28.11
N ALA A 425 -12.20 -9.73 29.32
CA ALA A 425 -11.41 -8.54 29.56
C ALA A 425 -10.15 -8.56 28.68
N GLY A 426 -9.74 -7.39 28.17
CA GLY A 426 -8.48 -7.24 27.44
C GLY A 426 -7.26 -7.21 28.35
N GLY A 427 -6.10 -6.93 27.77
CA GLY A 427 -4.81 -6.79 28.46
C GLY A 427 -3.88 -8.00 28.31
N LYS A 428 -4.20 -8.94 27.42
CA LYS A 428 -3.27 -10.02 27.05
C LYS A 428 -2.29 -9.54 25.98
N ALA A 429 -1.13 -10.19 25.91
CA ALA A 429 -0.16 -9.92 24.84
C ALA A 429 -0.82 -10.23 23.49
N LEU A 430 -0.58 -9.40 22.49
CA LEU A 430 -1.06 -9.66 21.14
C LEU A 430 0.05 -10.29 20.31
N ILE A 431 -0.33 -11.20 19.42
CA ILE A 431 0.57 -11.85 18.47
C ILE A 431 0.06 -11.49 17.07
N PHE A 432 0.91 -10.84 16.28
CA PHE A 432 0.62 -10.49 14.88
C PHE A 432 1.36 -11.46 13.96
N GLU A 433 0.66 -11.93 12.93
CA GLU A 433 1.24 -12.76 11.87
C GLU A 433 0.66 -12.34 10.52
N GLN A 434 1.24 -12.87 9.44
CA GLN A 434 0.73 -12.66 8.08
C GLN A 434 0.52 -13.99 7.35
N GLY A 435 -0.44 -13.98 6.41
CA GLY A 435 -0.72 -15.12 5.53
C GLY A 435 -1.92 -15.99 5.94
N ASP A 436 -2.73 -15.55 6.91
CA ASP A 436 -3.91 -16.29 7.41
C ASP A 436 -3.56 -17.70 7.94
N ASN A 437 -2.47 -17.85 8.68
CA ASN A 437 -1.96 -19.12 9.19
C ASN A 437 -2.22 -19.34 10.69
N ILE A 438 -2.61 -18.30 11.46
CA ILE A 438 -2.83 -18.47 12.90
C ILE A 438 -4.27 -18.83 13.24
N ARG A 439 -4.44 -19.55 14.34
CA ARG A 439 -5.73 -19.81 14.98
C ARG A 439 -5.65 -19.38 16.42
N GLY A 440 -6.77 -18.92 16.97
CA GLY A 440 -6.85 -18.45 18.35
C GLY A 440 -8.11 -17.66 18.60
N LYS A 441 -8.06 -16.86 19.66
CA LYS A 441 -9.09 -15.92 20.04
C LYS A 441 -8.46 -14.58 20.42
N VAL A 442 -9.25 -13.53 20.52
CA VAL A 442 -8.79 -12.20 20.96
C VAL A 442 -9.97 -11.41 21.48
N SER A 443 -9.78 -10.65 22.55
CA SER A 443 -10.85 -9.85 23.15
C SER A 443 -11.25 -8.68 22.24
N ARG A 444 -12.53 -8.32 22.23
CA ARG A 444 -12.99 -7.10 21.53
C ARG A 444 -12.42 -5.81 22.15
N GLU A 445 -12.02 -5.86 23.42
CA GLU A 445 -11.33 -4.76 24.09
C GLU A 445 -9.94 -4.52 23.48
N ASP A 446 -9.16 -5.58 23.28
CA ASP A 446 -7.82 -5.46 22.70
C ASP A 446 -7.86 -5.08 21.22
N ILE A 447 -8.83 -5.59 20.45
CA ILE A 447 -9.02 -5.16 19.07
C ILE A 447 -9.40 -3.68 18.99
N ALA A 448 -10.25 -3.20 19.91
CA ALA A 448 -10.59 -1.79 19.95
C ALA A 448 -9.37 -0.92 20.31
N GLU A 449 -8.53 -1.35 21.24
CA GLU A 449 -7.27 -0.68 21.58
C GLU A 449 -6.33 -0.65 20.38
N LEU A 450 -6.11 -1.80 19.75
CA LEU A 450 -5.25 -1.95 18.58
C LEU A 450 -5.70 -1.07 17.41
N CYS A 451 -7.02 -0.95 17.15
CA CYS A 451 -7.52 -0.08 16.09
C CYS A 451 -7.20 1.40 16.35
N VAL A 452 -7.24 1.82 17.61
CA VAL A 452 -6.91 3.20 18.01
C VAL A 452 -5.40 3.43 17.96
N GLN A 453 -4.60 2.45 18.39
CA GLN A 453 -3.14 2.51 18.34
C GLN A 453 -2.62 2.52 16.91
N ALA A 454 -3.25 1.78 15.99
CA ALA A 454 -2.90 1.80 14.58
C ALA A 454 -2.93 3.23 14.00
N LEU A 455 -3.85 4.09 14.43
CA LEU A 455 -3.89 5.50 13.99
C LEU A 455 -2.71 6.34 14.51
N GLU A 456 -1.95 5.87 15.49
CA GLU A 456 -0.85 6.59 16.12
C GLU A 456 0.54 6.04 15.72
N GLU A 457 0.58 4.87 15.07
CA GLU A 457 1.81 4.17 14.70
C GLU A 457 2.06 4.20 13.19
N PRO A 458 3.11 4.89 12.70
CA PRO A 458 3.47 4.89 11.28
C PRO A 458 3.72 3.49 10.70
N GLN A 459 4.24 2.57 11.50
CA GLN A 459 4.53 1.19 11.13
C GLN A 459 3.25 0.38 10.87
N ALA A 460 2.10 0.84 11.36
CA ALA A 460 0.79 0.26 11.05
C ALA A 460 0.27 0.68 9.66
N CYS A 461 1.00 1.48 8.90
CA CYS A 461 0.57 1.98 7.60
C CYS A 461 0.81 0.97 6.47
N ASN A 462 -0.23 0.78 5.66
CA ASN A 462 -0.32 -0.13 4.51
C ASN A 462 -0.11 -1.62 4.83
N VAL A 463 -0.23 -2.01 6.10
CA VAL A 463 -0.08 -3.40 6.52
C VAL A 463 -1.42 -4.12 6.62
N THR A 464 -1.40 -5.43 6.36
CA THR A 464 -2.47 -6.37 6.66
C THR A 464 -1.89 -7.47 7.52
N PHE A 465 -2.53 -7.76 8.66
CA PHE A 465 -2.07 -8.82 9.55
C PHE A 465 -3.25 -9.44 10.30
N GLU A 466 -3.03 -10.68 10.73
CA GLU A 466 -3.93 -11.41 11.62
C GLU A 466 -3.46 -11.31 13.07
N VAL A 467 -4.41 -11.30 14.00
CA VAL A 467 -4.12 -11.09 15.42
C VAL A 467 -4.86 -12.08 16.30
N LYS A 468 -4.13 -12.64 17.27
CA LYS A 468 -4.66 -13.41 18.40
C LYS A 468 -4.07 -12.90 19.72
N GLU A 469 -4.70 -13.26 20.82
CA GLU A 469 -4.10 -13.14 22.13
C GLU A 469 -3.08 -14.26 22.39
N GLY A 470 -1.99 -13.92 23.07
CA GLY A 470 -1.04 -14.85 23.65
C GLY A 470 -1.47 -15.31 25.04
N GLU A 471 -0.65 -16.18 25.65
CA GLU A 471 -0.92 -16.76 26.96
C GLU A 471 -0.57 -15.83 28.13
N ASN A 472 0.34 -14.88 27.89
CA ASN A 472 0.86 -13.98 28.91
C ASN A 472 0.12 -12.62 28.90
N PRO A 473 0.08 -11.91 30.03
CA PRO A 473 -0.29 -10.50 30.06
C PRO A 473 0.55 -9.69 29.07
N GLY A 474 -0.08 -8.71 28.42
CA GLY A 474 0.61 -7.85 27.46
C GLY A 474 1.49 -6.84 28.17
N SER A 475 2.69 -6.61 27.65
CA SER A 475 3.48 -5.43 28.01
C SER A 475 2.80 -4.20 27.39
N PRO A 476 2.34 -3.22 28.19
CA PRO A 476 1.74 -2.02 27.63
C PRO A 476 2.76 -1.26 26.79
N GLY A 477 2.40 -0.90 25.56
CA GLY A 477 3.13 0.12 24.79
C GLY A 477 4.15 -0.37 23.78
N ASP A 478 4.39 -1.67 23.61
CA ASP A 478 5.28 -2.19 22.53
C ASP A 478 4.54 -2.31 21.18
N TRP A 479 3.79 -1.28 20.80
CA TRP A 479 3.02 -1.27 19.55
C TRP A 479 3.94 -1.15 18.33
N GLU A 480 4.97 -0.30 18.41
CA GLU A 480 5.98 -0.15 17.36
C GLU A 480 6.66 -1.49 17.03
N GLY A 481 7.05 -2.27 18.05
CA GLY A 481 7.66 -3.59 17.86
C GLY A 481 6.70 -4.58 17.18
N LEU A 482 5.44 -4.62 17.64
CA LEU A 482 4.40 -5.48 17.06
C LEU A 482 4.14 -5.14 15.57
N PHE A 483 3.96 -3.86 15.23
CA PHE A 483 3.72 -3.44 13.85
C PHE A 483 4.97 -3.59 12.97
N SER A 484 6.17 -3.40 13.52
CA SER A 484 7.41 -3.59 12.77
C SER A 484 7.65 -5.04 12.34
N GLY A 485 7.07 -6.01 13.06
CA GLY A 485 7.16 -7.44 12.74
C GLY A 485 6.30 -7.90 11.57
N VAL A 486 5.39 -7.05 11.06
CA VAL A 486 4.48 -7.36 9.95
C VAL A 486 4.65 -6.34 8.82
N LYS A 487 5.56 -6.61 7.88
CA LYS A 487 5.87 -5.72 6.74
C LYS A 487 5.89 -6.45 5.41
#